data_AF-A0A813LSY4-F1
#
_entry.id   AF-A0A813LSY4-F1
#
_cell.length_a   1.000
_cell.length_b   1.000
_cell.length_c   1.000
_cell.angle_alpha   90.00
_cell.angle_beta   90.00
_cell.angle_gamma   90.00
#
_symmetry.space_group_name_H-M   'P 1'
#
loop_
_entity.id
_entity.type
_entity.pdbx_description
1 polymer ?
#
loop_
_entity_poly.entity_id
_entity_poly.type
_entity_poly.pdbx_seq_one_letter_code
_entity_poly.pdbx_strand_id
1 'polypeptide(L)'
;MDWPPMPRSPPPSPRASLGRSPFGSPGARSSPPTGGRVATPCRSGQRRLSASQELSGRVDHGIAEEDLPAAHSYGLERNSFATPTPAQRQAPPTALRTPTPPPSQHSVSSPSSSHKDRKAETPPPSVSFESRLGGSAPQSGSAFSDLGSGKAPSVAAPPQGVRELKALLAQQGVDCSGCVEKAELQQLWDRFVQLRRRPLAELRAACAAAGWTGGVDQQSPADCARLLVSPRTQAQASPQSTSSHSPPRDGMGAAVEAAVGSVRCLRASEAARELVRILPLRREAFGSQTSWARAVLGLGSGRSSAALDVAGVQQAFRALMRKLHPDRIGASEGAAQAMEMLREARQCCERALSQLQPPRAPRQLSSTTLCEAPGRRRIKLEWAAPEWCEGAPVRRYLVAALDPSYGRALTITVLEPNYSEELKRFVSEEELTSYILAEEELKKMPSLFRQANATVQVAAANEAGQSPWATMRVSLRDTTPEPAASSATSAASSGKSGISAAAGVAATARQIKEFESQAKTHVGGDLCSWLRRQPKGVLVGWLKSKSWPVIGSKDQIVDRVAYVMAGGGKA
;
A
#
# COMPACT_ATOMS: atom_id res chain seq x y z
N MET A 1 0.78 -22.82 51.43
CA MET A 1 1.74 -22.96 50.31
C MET A 1 2.42 -21.62 50.15
N ASP A 2 3.50 -21.44 50.92
CA ASP A 2 4.30 -20.23 50.95
C ASP A 2 5.37 -20.27 49.86
N TRP A 3 5.44 -19.22 49.05
CA TRP A 3 6.54 -19.00 48.13
C TRP A 3 7.63 -18.16 48.82
N PRO A 4 8.92 -18.52 48.69
CA PRO A 4 10.00 -17.76 49.31
C PRO A 4 10.28 -16.46 48.53
N PRO A 5 10.79 -15.41 49.20
CA PRO A 5 11.10 -14.14 48.54
C PRO A 5 12.39 -14.20 47.72
N MET A 6 12.36 -13.59 46.53
CA MET A 6 13.51 -13.42 45.64
C MET A 6 14.55 -12.44 46.20
N PRO A 7 15.85 -12.63 45.91
CA PRO A 7 16.92 -11.78 46.41
C PRO A 7 17.00 -10.44 45.67
N ARG A 8 17.30 -9.37 46.43
CA ARG A 8 17.49 -8.00 45.92
C ARG A 8 18.87 -7.86 45.24
N SER A 9 18.89 -7.22 44.08
CA SER A 9 20.12 -6.86 43.35
C SER A 9 20.92 -5.77 44.07
N PRO A 10 22.26 -5.80 44.00
CA PRO A 10 23.11 -4.78 44.61
C PRO A 10 23.15 -3.47 43.79
N PRO A 11 23.46 -2.32 44.43
CA PRO A 11 23.53 -1.02 43.76
C PRO A 11 24.82 -0.86 42.92
N PRO A 12 24.80 -0.05 41.85
CA PRO A 12 25.96 0.17 41.01
C PRO A 12 26.99 1.11 41.67
N SER A 13 28.26 0.71 41.62
CA SER A 13 29.40 1.54 42.03
C SER A 13 29.74 2.62 40.99
N PRO A 14 30.24 3.80 41.41
CA PRO A 14 30.58 4.90 40.51
C PRO A 14 31.95 4.68 39.88
N ARG A 15 32.08 4.90 38.56
CA ARG A 15 33.36 4.84 37.87
C ARG A 15 33.79 6.21 37.36
N ALA A 16 35.05 6.49 37.65
CA ALA A 16 35.74 7.76 37.64
C ALA A 16 35.92 8.40 36.26
N SER A 17 35.95 9.72 36.32
CA SER A 17 36.41 10.67 35.32
C SER A 17 37.95 10.69 35.24
N LEU A 18 38.48 10.43 34.04
CA LEU A 18 39.81 10.81 33.58
C LEU A 18 39.59 11.35 32.16
N GLY A 19 40.06 12.51 31.73
CA GLY A 19 41.28 13.22 32.06
C GLY A 19 41.95 13.53 30.71
N ARG A 20 41.84 14.80 30.26
CA ARG A 20 42.41 15.33 29.02
C ARG A 20 43.93 15.17 28.97
N SER A 21 44.50 14.97 27.77
CA SER A 21 45.61 15.80 27.25
C SER A 21 45.91 15.59 25.75
N PRO A 22 46.58 16.56 25.09
CA PRO A 22 46.61 16.74 23.63
C PRO A 22 48.02 16.54 23.00
N PHE A 23 48.16 16.88 21.71
CA PHE A 23 49.34 16.80 20.80
C PHE A 23 49.58 15.43 20.17
N GLY A 24 49.88 15.26 18.87
CA GLY A 24 50.13 16.17 17.77
C GLY A 24 50.16 15.41 16.43
N SER A 25 50.04 16.13 15.31
CA SER A 25 50.38 15.67 13.94
C SER A 25 51.83 16.06 13.60
N PRO A 26 52.41 15.83 12.40
CA PRO A 26 52.13 14.91 11.28
C PRO A 26 53.41 14.17 10.75
N GLY A 27 53.28 13.29 9.74
CA GLY A 27 54.39 12.84 8.87
C GLY A 27 54.06 11.53 8.14
N ALA A 28 53.71 11.52 6.84
CA ALA A 28 54.58 11.60 5.65
C ALA A 28 55.11 10.23 5.15
N ARG A 29 54.72 9.90 3.90
CA ARG A 29 55.38 9.05 2.88
C ARG A 29 55.67 7.56 3.17
N SER A 30 55.13 6.69 2.33
CA SER A 30 55.89 5.98 1.26
C SER A 30 55.06 4.86 0.61
N SER A 31 55.02 4.84 -0.72
CA SER A 31 54.57 3.73 -1.58
C SER A 31 55.76 2.78 -1.90
N PRO A 32 55.65 1.81 -2.84
CA PRO A 32 55.41 0.37 -2.64
C PRO A 32 56.61 -0.51 -3.11
N PRO A 33 56.45 -1.86 -3.16
CA PRO A 33 56.84 -2.58 -4.40
C PRO A 33 55.84 -3.70 -4.76
N THR A 34 55.39 -3.89 -6.02
CA THR A 34 55.99 -4.59 -7.19
C THR A 34 56.55 -6.01 -7.01
N GLY A 35 56.02 -6.93 -7.83
CA GLY A 35 56.52 -8.29 -8.14
C GLY A 35 55.40 -9.34 -8.06
N GLY A 36 55.01 -10.14 -9.06
CA GLY A 36 55.60 -10.51 -10.35
C GLY A 36 55.64 -12.06 -10.48
N ARG A 37 55.22 -12.60 -11.65
CA ARG A 37 55.24 -14.01 -12.15
C ARG A 37 53.92 -14.80 -11.95
N VAL A 38 53.15 -15.24 -12.96
CA VAL A 38 53.38 -16.03 -14.21
C VAL A 38 53.68 -17.52 -13.94
N ALA A 39 52.71 -18.41 -14.24
CA ALA A 39 52.83 -19.61 -15.10
C ALA A 39 51.56 -20.52 -15.03
N THR A 40 50.91 -20.69 -16.18
CA THR A 40 50.07 -21.85 -16.60
C THR A 40 50.98 -22.95 -17.21
N PRO A 41 50.52 -24.11 -17.76
CA PRO A 41 49.26 -24.88 -17.68
C PRO A 41 49.49 -26.44 -17.55
N CYS A 42 48.48 -27.26 -17.92
CA CYS A 42 48.45 -28.71 -18.27
C CYS A 42 47.95 -29.66 -17.18
N ARG A 43 47.25 -30.78 -17.43
CA ARG A 43 46.48 -31.37 -18.56
C ARG A 43 45.92 -32.71 -18.03
N SER A 44 44.84 -33.20 -18.65
CA SER A 44 44.41 -34.61 -18.80
C SER A 44 43.90 -35.44 -17.61
N GLY A 45 42.76 -36.10 -17.84
CA GLY A 45 42.23 -37.19 -17.02
C GLY A 45 40.91 -37.76 -17.55
N GLN A 46 40.91 -38.28 -18.79
CA GLN A 46 39.87 -39.20 -19.29
C GLN A 46 39.90 -40.52 -18.51
N ARG A 47 38.74 -41.06 -18.12
CA ARG A 47 38.49 -42.52 -18.15
C ARG A 47 37.02 -42.83 -18.43
N ARG A 48 36.86 -43.89 -19.22
CA ARG A 48 35.67 -44.39 -19.94
C ARG A 48 35.08 -45.61 -19.22
N LEU A 49 33.76 -45.79 -19.40
CA LEU A 49 32.96 -47.02 -19.59
C LEU A 49 32.88 -48.11 -18.49
N SER A 50 31.63 -48.44 -18.11
CA SER A 50 30.90 -49.73 -18.30
C SER A 50 29.52 -49.58 -17.61
N ALA A 51 28.36 -49.67 -18.29
CA ALA A 51 27.65 -50.79 -18.92
C ALA A 51 26.78 -51.64 -17.96
N SER A 52 25.47 -51.62 -18.26
CA SER A 52 24.41 -52.64 -18.04
C SER A 52 23.94 -53.01 -16.63
N GLN A 53 22.64 -52.84 -16.33
CA GLN A 53 21.72 -53.98 -16.13
C GLN A 53 20.23 -53.56 -16.09
N GLU A 54 19.43 -54.32 -16.83
CA GLU A 54 17.97 -54.30 -16.89
C GLU A 54 17.33 -54.82 -15.59
N LEU A 55 16.11 -54.34 -15.28
CA LEU A 55 15.11 -55.14 -14.55
C LEU A 55 13.69 -54.60 -14.85
N SER A 56 12.98 -55.41 -15.64
CA SER A 56 11.53 -55.64 -15.69
C SER A 56 10.89 -55.53 -14.29
N GLY A 57 9.70 -54.99 -14.03
CA GLY A 57 8.44 -55.14 -14.76
C GLY A 57 7.44 -55.92 -13.87
N ARG A 58 6.23 -55.37 -13.72
CA ARG A 58 4.96 -56.08 -13.42
C ARG A 58 4.63 -56.46 -11.95
N VAL A 59 3.60 -55.80 -11.39
CA VAL A 59 2.56 -56.46 -10.56
C VAL A 59 1.21 -55.83 -10.88
N ASP A 60 0.30 -56.67 -11.35
CA ASP A 60 -1.15 -56.45 -11.51
C ASP A 60 -1.89 -57.34 -10.49
N HIS A 61 -3.19 -57.09 -10.34
CA HIS A 61 -4.23 -57.72 -9.48
C HIS A 61 -4.52 -56.95 -8.17
N GLY A 62 -5.75 -56.62 -7.80
CA GLY A 62 -7.07 -56.98 -8.34
C GLY A 62 -8.08 -57.08 -7.18
N ILE A 63 -9.17 -56.31 -7.28
CA ILE A 63 -10.59 -56.56 -6.91
C ILE A 63 -10.95 -57.41 -5.66
N ALA A 64 -11.77 -56.82 -4.79
CA ALA A 64 -13.00 -57.33 -4.13
C ALA A 64 -13.41 -56.26 -3.07
N GLU A 65 -14.54 -55.56 -3.03
CA GLU A 65 -15.99 -55.86 -3.13
C GLU A 65 -16.52 -56.94 -2.17
N GLU A 66 -17.69 -56.64 -1.58
CA GLU A 66 -18.50 -57.40 -0.59
C GLU A 66 -18.01 -57.35 0.88
N ASP A 67 -18.83 -57.24 1.92
CA ASP A 67 -20.27 -57.01 2.07
C ASP A 67 -20.56 -56.62 3.54
N LEU A 68 -21.71 -55.99 3.78
CA LEU A 68 -22.29 -55.84 5.13
C LEU A 68 -22.69 -57.23 5.70
N PRO A 69 -22.83 -57.37 7.03
CA PRO A 69 -24.20 -57.39 7.55
C PRO A 69 -24.40 -56.78 8.95
N ALA A 70 -25.68 -56.58 9.24
CA ALA A 70 -26.25 -55.97 10.42
C ALA A 70 -26.53 -56.96 11.59
N ALA A 71 -26.67 -56.36 12.77
CA ALA A 71 -27.68 -56.62 13.81
C ALA A 71 -27.39 -57.53 15.04
N HIS A 72 -28.00 -57.08 16.16
CA HIS A 72 -28.28 -57.69 17.48
C HIS A 72 -27.22 -57.58 18.59
N SER A 73 -27.38 -56.66 19.56
CA SER A 73 -28.09 -56.77 20.89
C SER A 73 -27.37 -57.74 21.85
N TYR A 74 -26.84 -57.34 23.02
CA TYR A 74 -27.46 -56.96 24.32
C TYR A 74 -26.56 -55.89 25.00
N GLY A 75 -26.89 -55.06 26.01
CA GLY A 75 -27.98 -54.96 26.99
C GLY A 75 -27.38 -54.65 28.40
N LEU A 76 -27.95 -53.65 29.10
CA LEU A 76 -27.77 -53.26 30.54
C LEU A 76 -26.51 -52.43 30.92
N GLU A 77 -26.52 -51.36 31.74
CA GLU A 77 -27.46 -50.89 32.76
C GLU A 77 -27.25 -49.39 33.16
N ARG A 78 -28.39 -48.69 33.41
CA ARG A 78 -28.71 -47.64 34.42
C ARG A 78 -27.67 -46.57 34.87
N ASN A 79 -28.04 -45.28 34.73
CA ASN A 79 -28.69 -44.50 35.82
C ASN A 79 -29.21 -43.11 35.39
N SER A 80 -30.38 -42.75 35.92
CA SER A 80 -31.28 -41.61 35.62
C SER A 80 -31.03 -40.40 36.56
N PHE A 81 -31.27 -39.14 36.18
CA PHE A 81 -32.45 -38.25 36.45
C PHE A 81 -31.94 -36.78 36.29
N ALA A 82 -32.67 -35.70 35.97
CA ALA A 82 -34.07 -35.39 35.68
C ALA A 82 -34.15 -34.04 34.93
N THR A 83 -35.16 -33.88 34.08
CA THR A 83 -35.65 -32.61 33.48
C THR A 83 -36.64 -31.90 34.43
N PRO A 84 -37.10 -30.67 34.12
CA PRO A 84 -38.49 -30.60 33.64
C PRO A 84 -38.75 -29.57 32.52
N THR A 85 -39.79 -29.86 31.73
CA THR A 85 -40.50 -28.98 30.78
C THR A 85 -41.93 -28.78 31.30
N PRO A 86 -42.66 -27.72 30.91
CA PRO A 86 -43.81 -27.93 30.02
C PRO A 86 -43.98 -26.79 28.97
N ALA A 87 -44.13 -27.07 27.68
CA ALA A 87 -45.37 -27.36 26.92
C ALA A 87 -46.31 -26.14 26.71
N GLN A 88 -46.40 -25.63 25.46
CA GLN A 88 -47.67 -25.52 24.71
C GLN A 88 -47.45 -24.99 23.28
N ARG A 89 -47.91 -25.76 22.29
CA ARG A 89 -48.08 -25.37 20.87
C ARG A 89 -49.50 -24.84 20.66
N GLN A 90 -49.66 -23.75 19.89
CA GLN A 90 -50.80 -23.54 18.97
C GLN A 90 -50.39 -22.59 17.81
N ALA A 91 -50.69 -23.05 16.60
CA ALA A 91 -50.88 -22.50 15.24
C ALA A 91 -50.56 -21.02 14.83
N PRO A 92 -50.39 -20.75 13.51
CA PRO A 92 -49.75 -19.55 12.93
C PRO A 92 -50.75 -18.44 12.53
N PRO A 93 -50.26 -17.21 12.24
CA PRO A 93 -50.77 -16.55 11.03
C PRO A 93 -49.76 -15.70 10.23
N THR A 94 -49.93 -15.78 8.90
CA THR A 94 -50.12 -14.64 7.99
C THR A 94 -48.96 -13.70 7.67
N ALA A 95 -48.57 -13.78 6.39
CA ALA A 95 -47.77 -12.82 5.66
C ALA A 95 -48.29 -11.38 5.81
N LEU A 96 -47.40 -10.45 6.19
CA LEU A 96 -47.66 -9.02 6.18
C LEU A 96 -46.50 -8.27 5.52
N ARG A 97 -46.74 -7.97 4.25
CA ARG A 97 -46.36 -6.78 3.47
C ARG A 97 -45.29 -5.86 4.10
N THR A 98 -44.15 -5.83 3.43
CA THR A 98 -43.18 -4.73 3.43
C THR A 98 -43.82 -3.45 2.87
N PRO A 99 -43.76 -2.30 3.56
CA PRO A 99 -44.13 -1.02 2.97
C PRO A 99 -42.95 -0.41 2.20
N THR A 100 -43.21 -0.14 0.92
CA THR A 100 -42.43 0.69 0.00
C THR A 100 -42.37 2.13 0.52
N PRO A 101 -41.20 2.82 0.47
CA PRO A 101 -41.14 4.24 0.76
C PRO A 101 -41.71 5.09 -0.40
N PRO A 102 -42.32 6.27 -0.12
CA PRO A 102 -42.96 7.10 -1.13
C PRO A 102 -41.96 7.94 -1.95
N PRO A 103 -42.32 8.35 -3.18
CA PRO A 103 -41.50 9.25 -4.00
C PRO A 103 -41.72 10.70 -3.57
N SER A 104 -40.66 11.35 -3.09
CA SER A 104 -40.67 12.79 -2.85
C SER A 104 -40.52 13.55 -4.16
N GLN A 105 -41.65 14.07 -4.66
CA GLN A 105 -41.69 15.19 -5.59
C GLN A 105 -41.37 16.47 -4.81
N HIS A 106 -40.29 17.16 -5.18
CA HIS A 106 -40.15 18.59 -4.94
C HIS A 106 -39.58 19.24 -6.19
N SER A 107 -40.50 19.85 -6.93
CA SER A 107 -40.25 20.91 -7.90
C SER A 107 -39.63 22.11 -7.17
N VAL A 108 -38.42 22.50 -7.54
CA VAL A 108 -37.86 23.80 -7.18
C VAL A 108 -37.43 24.49 -8.46
N SER A 109 -38.08 25.62 -8.68
CA SER A 109 -37.99 26.51 -9.82
C SER A 109 -36.59 27.12 -9.96
N SER A 110 -36.07 27.08 -11.18
CA SER A 110 -34.94 27.89 -11.63
C SER A 110 -35.30 29.39 -11.58
N PRO A 111 -34.41 30.28 -11.10
CA PRO A 111 -34.43 31.66 -11.53
C PRO A 111 -33.38 31.87 -12.64
N SER A 112 -33.89 32.27 -13.81
CA SER A 112 -33.11 32.87 -14.88
C SER A 112 -32.45 34.17 -14.40
N SER A 113 -31.16 34.31 -14.65
CA SER A 113 -30.44 35.58 -14.50
C SER A 113 -29.75 35.90 -15.83
N SER A 114 -30.42 36.72 -16.63
CA SER A 114 -29.91 37.34 -17.84
C SER A 114 -30.24 38.83 -17.82
N HIS A 115 -29.26 39.69 -17.54
CA HIS A 115 -28.92 40.89 -18.32
C HIS A 115 -28.00 41.88 -17.57
N LYS A 116 -27.00 42.39 -18.32
CA LYS A 116 -26.35 43.72 -18.25
C LYS A 116 -25.60 44.05 -16.93
N ASP A 117 -24.32 44.40 -16.94
CA ASP A 117 -23.74 45.54 -17.66
C ASP A 117 -22.27 45.33 -18.04
N ARG A 118 -21.94 45.75 -19.27
CA ARG A 118 -20.56 46.03 -19.72
C ARG A 118 -20.19 47.42 -19.21
N LYS A 119 -19.16 47.51 -18.37
CA LYS A 119 -18.41 48.76 -18.19
C LYS A 119 -16.95 48.51 -18.55
N ALA A 120 -16.49 49.31 -19.51
CA ALA A 120 -15.15 49.28 -20.06
C ALA A 120 -14.12 49.68 -19.01
N GLU A 121 -13.02 48.93 -18.93
CA GLU A 121 -11.82 49.40 -18.26
C GLU A 121 -10.56 48.94 -19.03
N THR A 122 -9.65 49.89 -19.08
CA THR A 122 -8.52 50.11 -19.97
C THR A 122 -7.34 49.17 -19.69
N PRO A 123 -6.57 48.70 -20.70
CA PRO A 123 -5.35 47.92 -20.47
C PRO A 123 -4.14 48.84 -20.16
N PRO A 124 -3.26 48.48 -19.20
CA PRO A 124 -1.98 49.17 -19.03
C PRO A 124 -0.92 48.66 -20.04
N PRO A 125 0.06 49.50 -20.40
CA PRO A 125 0.91 49.30 -21.57
C PRO A 125 2.11 48.37 -21.35
N SER A 126 2.54 47.80 -22.49
CA SER A 126 3.84 47.16 -22.71
C SER A 126 5.00 48.05 -22.28
N VAL A 127 5.95 47.45 -21.55
CA VAL A 127 7.34 47.93 -21.51
C VAL A 127 8.23 46.87 -22.15
N SER A 128 8.58 47.14 -23.39
CA SER A 128 9.62 46.44 -24.15
C SER A 128 10.97 46.93 -23.64
N PHE A 129 11.80 46.02 -23.12
CA PHE A 129 13.19 46.34 -22.78
C PHE A 129 14.08 45.92 -23.95
N GLU A 130 14.46 46.91 -24.75
CA GLU A 130 15.56 46.82 -25.72
C GLU A 130 16.90 46.79 -24.96
N SER A 131 17.70 45.76 -25.22
CA SER A 131 19.16 45.83 -25.08
C SER A 131 19.80 45.19 -26.29
N ARG A 132 20.11 46.03 -27.27
CA ARG A 132 21.02 45.74 -28.40
C ARG A 132 22.39 46.35 -28.09
N LEU A 133 23.40 45.49 -27.90
CA LEU A 133 24.81 45.70 -28.24
C LEU A 133 25.31 44.27 -28.50
N GLY A 134 25.85 43.85 -29.64
CA GLY A 134 26.69 44.52 -30.63
C GLY A 134 27.89 43.59 -30.83
N GLY A 135 28.08 43.03 -32.03
CA GLY A 135 29.24 42.16 -32.31
C GLY A 135 29.12 41.24 -33.52
N SER A 136 29.18 41.82 -34.73
CA SER A 136 29.68 41.17 -35.96
C SER A 136 31.18 40.81 -35.76
N ALA A 137 31.87 39.85 -36.36
CA ALA A 137 31.91 39.17 -37.67
C ALA A 137 33.13 38.17 -37.62
N PRO A 138 33.65 37.55 -38.70
CA PRO A 138 33.02 36.78 -39.79
C PRO A 138 33.75 35.45 -40.15
N GLN A 139 33.16 34.71 -41.11
CA GLN A 139 33.78 33.90 -42.18
C GLN A 139 34.64 32.64 -41.90
N SER A 140 34.16 31.49 -42.39
CA SER A 140 34.80 30.62 -43.40
C SER A 140 33.84 29.43 -43.63
N GLY A 141 33.28 29.13 -44.80
CA GLY A 141 33.85 29.20 -46.15
C GLY A 141 34.59 27.88 -46.45
N SER A 142 33.86 26.80 -46.75
CA SER A 142 34.41 25.67 -47.52
C SER A 142 33.28 24.82 -48.09
N ALA A 143 33.04 25.03 -49.39
CA ALA A 143 32.43 24.06 -50.29
C ALA A 143 33.58 23.43 -51.08
N PHE A 144 33.59 22.11 -51.30
CA PHE A 144 34.06 21.45 -52.52
C PHE A 144 33.80 19.92 -52.46
N SER A 145 33.20 19.40 -53.56
CA SER A 145 33.25 18.03 -54.12
C SER A 145 32.87 16.84 -53.23
N ASP A 146 31.79 16.08 -53.46
CA ASP A 146 31.44 15.26 -54.64
C ASP A 146 32.61 14.46 -55.22
N LEU A 147 32.70 13.17 -54.85
CA LEU A 147 33.04 12.03 -55.71
C LEU A 147 32.76 10.72 -54.94
N GLY A 148 32.13 9.78 -55.64
CA GLY A 148 31.58 8.55 -55.09
C GLY A 148 32.59 7.59 -54.45
N SER A 149 32.14 6.94 -53.38
CA SER A 149 32.79 5.76 -52.82
C SER A 149 31.71 4.76 -52.39
N GLY A 150 31.77 3.56 -52.97
CA GLY A 150 30.88 2.44 -52.64
C GLY A 150 30.91 2.15 -51.15
N LYS A 151 29.81 2.50 -50.47
CA LYS A 151 29.65 2.32 -49.03
C LYS A 151 29.26 0.87 -48.75
N ALA A 152 30.23 0.06 -48.34
CA ALA A 152 29.97 -1.19 -47.63
C ALA A 152 28.97 -0.92 -46.49
N PRO A 153 28.03 -1.85 -46.18
CA PRO A 153 26.96 -1.61 -45.24
C PRO A 153 27.54 -1.23 -43.87
N SER A 154 27.46 0.08 -43.58
CA SER A 154 27.80 0.68 -42.30
C SER A 154 27.08 -0.10 -41.21
N VAL A 155 27.83 -0.66 -40.28
CA VAL A 155 27.30 -1.31 -39.07
C VAL A 155 26.43 -0.27 -38.37
N ALA A 156 25.11 -0.39 -38.56
CA ALA A 156 24.15 0.58 -38.09
C ALA A 156 24.24 0.64 -36.56
N ALA A 157 24.35 1.86 -36.03
CA ALA A 157 24.29 2.08 -34.59
C ALA A 157 23.03 1.41 -34.01
N PRO A 158 23.10 0.85 -32.79
CA PRO A 158 21.95 0.20 -32.19
C PRO A 158 20.78 1.20 -32.09
N PRO A 159 19.55 0.81 -32.50
CA PRO A 159 18.39 1.70 -32.48
C PRO A 159 18.15 2.22 -31.06
N GLN A 160 18.06 3.53 -30.90
CA GLN A 160 18.03 4.16 -29.57
C GLN A 160 16.59 4.42 -29.09
N GLY A 161 15.60 4.45 -30.00
CA GLY A 161 14.21 4.76 -29.69
C GLY A 161 13.23 3.58 -29.76
N VAL A 162 12.15 3.63 -28.96
CA VAL A 162 11.01 2.68 -29.03
C VAL A 162 10.38 2.66 -30.42
N ARG A 163 10.26 3.84 -31.05
CA ARG A 163 9.68 4.00 -32.39
C ARG A 163 10.54 3.31 -33.47
N GLU A 164 11.86 3.43 -33.36
CA GLU A 164 12.81 2.81 -34.28
C GLU A 164 12.80 1.28 -34.14
N LEU A 165 12.80 0.77 -32.91
CA LEU A 165 12.68 -0.67 -32.64
C LEU A 165 11.39 -1.26 -33.20
N LYS A 166 10.24 -0.58 -33.01
CA LYS A 166 8.97 -1.01 -33.62
C LYS A 166 9.01 -0.97 -35.14
N ALA A 167 9.62 0.06 -35.73
CA ALA A 167 9.76 0.16 -37.18
C ALA A 167 10.64 -0.96 -37.75
N LEU A 168 11.76 -1.28 -37.10
CA LEU A 168 12.64 -2.39 -37.50
C LEU A 168 11.93 -3.74 -37.40
N LEU A 169 11.25 -4.02 -36.29
CA LEU A 169 10.49 -5.26 -36.12
C LEU A 169 9.34 -5.37 -37.13
N ALA A 170 8.63 -4.26 -37.39
CA ALA A 170 7.58 -4.21 -38.40
C ALA A 170 8.13 -4.42 -39.82
N GLN A 171 9.29 -3.85 -40.14
CA GLN A 171 9.98 -4.07 -41.42
C GLN A 171 10.36 -5.54 -41.61
N GLN A 172 10.70 -6.24 -40.52
CA GLN A 172 10.95 -7.68 -40.52
C GLN A 172 9.66 -8.50 -40.38
N GLY A 173 8.47 -7.90 -40.39
CA GLY A 173 7.19 -8.60 -40.28
C GLY A 173 7.01 -9.36 -38.96
N VAL A 174 7.57 -8.86 -37.87
CA VAL A 174 7.45 -9.40 -36.51
C VAL A 174 6.37 -8.63 -35.75
N ASP A 175 5.38 -9.34 -35.18
CA ASP A 175 4.29 -8.70 -34.44
C ASP A 175 4.77 -8.13 -33.09
N CYS A 176 4.51 -6.84 -32.88
CA CYS A 176 4.86 -6.09 -31.68
C CYS A 176 3.63 -5.75 -30.81
N SER A 177 2.43 -6.23 -31.15
CA SER A 177 1.16 -5.87 -30.50
C SER A 177 1.13 -6.16 -29.00
N GLY A 178 1.96 -7.10 -28.52
CA GLY A 178 2.10 -7.47 -27.11
C GLY A 178 3.19 -6.71 -26.33
N CYS A 179 4.05 -5.93 -26.99
CA CYS A 179 5.20 -5.27 -26.37
C CYS A 179 4.97 -3.76 -26.24
N VAL A 180 4.97 -3.27 -25.01
CA VAL A 180 4.68 -1.86 -24.69
C VAL A 180 5.94 -1.12 -24.27
N GLU A 181 6.88 -1.82 -23.63
CA GLU A 181 8.09 -1.23 -23.08
C GLU A 181 9.29 -1.37 -24.02
N LYS A 182 10.26 -0.43 -23.92
CA LYS A 182 11.49 -0.46 -24.72
C LYS A 182 12.28 -1.77 -24.52
N ALA A 183 12.37 -2.22 -23.26
CA ALA A 183 13.10 -3.43 -22.91
C ALA A 183 12.51 -4.69 -23.56
N GLU A 184 11.17 -4.81 -23.58
CA GLU A 184 10.48 -5.94 -24.23
C GLU A 184 10.75 -5.96 -25.74
N LEU A 185 10.66 -4.80 -26.39
CA LEU A 185 10.94 -4.68 -27.83
C LEU A 185 12.41 -5.00 -28.16
N GLN A 186 13.34 -4.53 -27.33
CA GLN A 186 14.76 -4.83 -27.48
C GLN A 186 15.03 -6.34 -27.32
N GLN A 187 14.47 -6.96 -26.28
CA GLN A 187 14.62 -8.40 -26.06
C GLN A 187 14.03 -9.22 -27.23
N LEU A 188 12.90 -8.78 -27.77
CA LEU A 188 12.26 -9.42 -28.90
C LEU A 188 13.09 -9.28 -30.18
N TRP A 189 13.69 -8.12 -30.41
CA TRP A 189 14.66 -7.88 -31.49
C TRP A 189 15.92 -8.75 -31.35
N ASP A 190 16.52 -8.77 -30.17
CA ASP A 190 17.74 -9.55 -29.91
C ASP A 190 17.48 -11.05 -30.13
N ARG A 191 16.33 -11.56 -29.68
CA ARG A 191 15.90 -12.95 -29.92
C ARG A 191 15.71 -13.22 -31.40
N PHE A 192 15.11 -12.30 -32.15
CA PHE A 192 14.94 -12.42 -33.60
C PHE A 192 16.30 -12.49 -34.33
N VAL A 193 17.24 -11.59 -33.99
CA VAL A 193 18.60 -11.58 -34.55
C VAL A 193 19.35 -12.88 -34.20
N GLN A 194 19.22 -13.36 -32.96
CA GLN A 194 19.82 -14.61 -32.53
C GLN A 194 19.28 -15.80 -33.33
N LEU A 195 17.96 -15.89 -33.53
CA LEU A 195 17.35 -16.95 -34.33
C LEU A 195 17.80 -16.90 -35.79
N ARG A 196 17.90 -15.70 -36.39
CA ARG A 196 18.39 -15.54 -37.77
C ARG A 196 19.82 -16.02 -38.00
N ARG A 197 20.65 -16.09 -36.96
CA ARG A 197 22.03 -16.60 -37.05
C ARG A 197 22.10 -18.12 -37.00
N ARG A 198 21.02 -18.82 -36.66
CA ARG A 198 21.01 -20.28 -36.60
C ARG A 198 20.95 -20.90 -38.00
N PRO A 199 21.54 -22.09 -38.21
CA PRO A 199 21.39 -22.83 -39.45
C PRO A 199 19.91 -23.09 -39.78
N LEU A 200 19.56 -23.00 -41.06
CA LEU A 200 18.18 -23.17 -41.53
C LEU A 200 17.58 -24.53 -41.12
N ALA A 201 18.37 -25.60 -41.14
CA ALA A 201 17.94 -26.94 -40.72
C ALA A 201 17.45 -26.96 -39.25
N GLU A 202 18.13 -26.27 -38.34
CA GLU A 202 17.73 -26.18 -36.94
C GLU A 202 16.47 -25.34 -36.75
N LEU A 203 16.35 -24.24 -37.50
CA LEU A 203 15.16 -23.38 -37.46
C LEU A 203 13.92 -24.13 -37.96
N ARG A 204 14.05 -24.91 -39.04
CA ARG A 204 12.98 -25.77 -39.55
C ARG A 204 12.58 -26.84 -38.55
N ALA A 205 13.55 -27.50 -37.92
CA ALA A 205 13.27 -28.47 -36.85
C ALA A 205 12.55 -27.81 -35.66
N ALA A 206 12.96 -26.61 -35.26
CA ALA A 206 12.29 -25.85 -34.21
C ALA A 206 10.86 -25.42 -34.59
N CYS A 207 10.64 -25.01 -35.84
CA CYS A 207 9.30 -24.70 -36.37
C CYS A 207 8.41 -25.96 -36.37
N ALA A 208 8.93 -27.10 -36.83
CA ALA A 208 8.21 -28.37 -36.82
C ALA A 208 7.86 -28.83 -35.39
N ALA A 209 8.81 -28.72 -34.45
CA ALA A 209 8.58 -29.01 -33.04
C ALA A 209 7.54 -28.07 -32.41
N ALA A 210 7.41 -26.84 -32.92
CA ALA A 210 6.39 -25.88 -32.53
C ALA A 210 5.05 -26.07 -33.28
N GLY A 211 4.90 -27.14 -34.08
CA GLY A 211 3.65 -27.49 -34.76
C GLY A 211 3.43 -26.80 -36.12
N TRP A 212 4.44 -26.13 -36.68
CA TRP A 212 4.35 -25.54 -38.01
C TRP A 212 4.66 -26.59 -39.08
N THR A 213 3.60 -27.15 -39.69
CA THR A 213 3.72 -28.17 -40.74
C THR A 213 3.50 -27.62 -42.17
N GLY A 214 3.15 -26.34 -42.31
CA GLY A 214 2.85 -25.72 -43.60
C GLY A 214 4.08 -25.28 -44.38
N GLY A 215 4.39 -25.96 -45.51
CA GLY A 215 5.24 -25.45 -46.59
C GLY A 215 6.65 -25.01 -46.18
N VAL A 216 7.30 -25.76 -45.29
CA VAL A 216 8.58 -25.37 -44.65
C VAL A 216 9.78 -25.44 -45.61
N ASP A 217 9.67 -26.20 -46.70
CA ASP A 217 10.82 -26.53 -47.56
C ASP A 217 11.38 -25.32 -48.35
N GLN A 218 10.59 -24.26 -48.55
CA GLN A 218 11.01 -23.05 -49.27
C GLN A 218 11.19 -21.81 -48.37
N GLN A 219 11.13 -21.95 -47.05
CA GLN A 219 11.21 -20.79 -46.16
C GLN A 219 12.65 -20.31 -45.96
N SER A 220 12.83 -18.98 -45.98
CA SER A 220 14.09 -18.32 -45.66
C SER A 220 14.37 -18.41 -44.14
N PRO A 221 15.64 -18.29 -43.70
CA PRO A 221 15.96 -18.23 -42.26
C PRO A 221 15.23 -17.11 -41.51
N ALA A 222 14.94 -16.00 -42.21
CA ALA A 222 14.19 -14.88 -41.64
C ALA A 222 12.73 -15.27 -41.36
N ASP A 223 12.09 -16.02 -42.26
CA ASP A 223 10.70 -16.45 -42.09
C ASP A 223 10.54 -17.42 -40.93
N CYS A 224 11.43 -18.41 -40.81
CA CYS A 224 11.42 -19.31 -39.67
C CYS A 224 11.64 -18.56 -38.35
N ALA A 225 12.57 -17.58 -38.32
CA ALA A 225 12.79 -16.76 -37.14
C ALA A 225 11.55 -15.92 -36.76
N ARG A 226 10.84 -15.34 -37.74
CA ARG A 226 9.58 -14.59 -37.48
C ARG A 226 8.51 -15.48 -36.84
N LEU A 227 8.33 -16.70 -37.34
CA LEU A 227 7.36 -17.66 -36.82
C LEU A 227 7.68 -18.08 -35.37
N LEU A 228 8.97 -18.28 -35.07
CA LEU A 228 9.43 -18.69 -33.74
C LEU A 228 9.40 -17.56 -32.69
N VAL A 229 9.46 -16.30 -33.11
CA VAL A 229 9.38 -15.13 -32.21
C VAL A 229 7.92 -14.75 -31.91
N SER A 230 7.00 -15.04 -32.82
CA SER A 230 5.60 -14.64 -32.68
C SER A 230 4.92 -15.40 -31.52
N PRO A 231 4.32 -14.71 -30.52
CA PRO A 231 3.78 -15.34 -29.31
C PRO A 231 2.57 -16.26 -29.55
N ARG A 232 1.93 -16.16 -30.72
CA ARG A 232 0.84 -17.04 -31.15
C ARG A 232 1.24 -18.53 -31.18
N THR A 233 2.53 -18.79 -31.37
CA THR A 233 3.12 -20.12 -31.53
C THR A 233 3.07 -20.98 -30.25
N GLN A 234 2.98 -20.40 -29.06
CA GLN A 234 3.01 -21.17 -27.80
C GLN A 234 1.64 -21.60 -27.27
N ALA A 235 0.54 -20.98 -27.73
CA ALA A 235 -0.78 -21.16 -27.11
C ALA A 235 -1.75 -22.06 -27.88
N GLN A 236 -1.42 -22.54 -29.09
CA GLN A 236 -2.37 -23.23 -29.98
C GLN A 236 -2.01 -24.68 -30.38
N ALA A 237 -1.09 -25.35 -29.67
CA ALA A 237 -0.84 -26.79 -29.88
C ALA A 237 -1.92 -27.67 -29.19
N SER A 238 -3.20 -27.48 -29.54
CA SER A 238 -4.28 -28.41 -29.21
C SER A 238 -4.97 -28.85 -30.50
N PRO A 239 -5.14 -30.16 -30.75
CA PRO A 239 -5.68 -30.66 -32.01
C PRO A 239 -7.18 -30.37 -32.08
N GLN A 240 -7.59 -29.43 -32.93
CA GLN A 240 -8.99 -29.27 -33.33
C GLN A 240 -9.16 -29.70 -34.78
N SER A 241 -10.06 -30.65 -34.95
CA SER A 241 -10.41 -31.37 -36.17
C SER A 241 -10.90 -30.44 -37.28
N THR A 242 -10.43 -30.70 -38.50
CA THR A 242 -10.81 -29.99 -39.73
C THR A 242 -12.22 -30.34 -40.17
N SER A 243 -13.11 -29.34 -40.25
CA SER A 243 -14.29 -29.38 -41.12
C SER A 243 -14.25 -28.19 -42.08
N SER A 244 -14.18 -28.51 -43.37
CA SER A 244 -14.04 -27.60 -44.49
C SER A 244 -15.40 -27.25 -45.08
N HIS A 245 -15.91 -26.04 -44.87
CA HIS A 245 -17.00 -25.46 -45.66
C HIS A 245 -16.71 -23.98 -45.95
N SER A 246 -16.60 -23.65 -47.24
CA SER A 246 -16.41 -22.30 -47.77
C SER A 246 -17.78 -21.71 -48.17
N PRO A 247 -18.18 -20.53 -47.67
CA PRO A 247 -19.31 -19.81 -48.23
C PRO A 247 -18.89 -18.68 -49.20
N PRO A 248 -19.80 -18.25 -50.10
CA PRO A 248 -19.51 -17.29 -51.16
C PRO A 248 -19.39 -15.85 -50.65
N ARG A 249 -18.56 -15.09 -51.37
CA ARG A 249 -18.29 -13.66 -51.20
C ARG A 249 -19.45 -12.85 -51.77
N ASP A 250 -20.24 -12.21 -50.92
CA ASP A 250 -20.91 -10.93 -51.18
C ASP A 250 -21.54 -10.42 -49.88
N GLY A 251 -20.90 -9.45 -49.21
CA GLY A 251 -21.40 -8.87 -47.95
C GLY A 251 -20.31 -8.44 -46.95
N MET A 252 -19.39 -7.56 -47.35
CA MET A 252 -18.21 -7.17 -46.53
C MET A 252 -18.50 -6.25 -45.33
N GLY A 253 -19.75 -5.81 -45.11
CA GLY A 253 -20.10 -4.90 -44.02
C GLY A 253 -20.55 -5.56 -42.71
N ALA A 254 -21.30 -6.67 -42.79
CA ALA A 254 -21.93 -7.28 -41.60
C ALA A 254 -20.99 -8.22 -40.81
N ALA A 255 -19.96 -8.78 -41.46
CA ALA A 255 -19.02 -9.71 -40.83
C ALA A 255 -18.08 -9.01 -39.82
N VAL A 256 -17.81 -7.72 -39.99
CA VAL A 256 -16.91 -6.97 -39.10
C VAL A 256 -17.58 -6.66 -37.75
N GLU A 257 -18.89 -6.37 -37.73
CA GLU A 257 -19.62 -6.16 -36.46
C GLU A 257 -19.76 -7.45 -35.63
N ALA A 258 -20.02 -8.59 -36.27
CA ALA A 258 -20.11 -9.88 -35.59
C ALA A 258 -18.78 -10.28 -34.92
N ALA A 259 -17.64 -9.98 -35.57
CA ALA A 259 -16.32 -10.22 -35.02
C ALA A 259 -16.02 -9.35 -33.77
N VAL A 260 -16.48 -8.09 -33.75
CA VAL A 260 -16.31 -7.19 -32.60
C VAL A 260 -17.14 -7.63 -31.39
N GLY A 261 -18.35 -8.14 -31.63
CA GLY A 261 -19.21 -8.70 -30.57
C GLY A 261 -18.58 -9.91 -29.87
N SER A 262 -17.99 -10.83 -30.64
CA SER A 262 -17.33 -12.03 -30.10
C SER A 262 -16.16 -11.70 -29.16
N VAL A 263 -15.32 -10.73 -29.52
CA VAL A 263 -14.18 -10.32 -28.69
C VAL A 263 -14.62 -9.67 -27.37
N ARG A 264 -15.74 -8.92 -27.36
CA ARG A 264 -16.29 -8.34 -26.12
C ARG A 264 -16.82 -9.42 -25.19
N CYS A 265 -17.52 -10.43 -25.73
CA CYS A 265 -18.03 -11.56 -24.95
C CYS A 265 -16.90 -12.35 -24.26
N LEU A 266 -15.82 -12.64 -24.98
CA LEU A 266 -14.65 -13.32 -24.42
C LEU A 266 -14.02 -12.53 -23.27
N ARG A 267 -13.83 -11.21 -23.43
CA ARG A 267 -13.27 -10.35 -22.38
C ARG A 267 -14.15 -10.27 -21.13
N ALA A 268 -15.47 -10.15 -21.31
CA ALA A 268 -16.40 -10.16 -20.18
C ALA A 268 -16.36 -11.50 -19.43
N SER A 269 -16.26 -12.61 -20.16
CA SER A 269 -16.14 -13.95 -19.57
C SER A 269 -14.82 -14.14 -18.79
N GLU A 270 -13.71 -13.59 -19.27
CA GLU A 270 -12.43 -13.61 -18.58
C GLU A 270 -12.47 -12.79 -17.29
N ALA A 271 -13.07 -11.60 -17.34
CA ALA A 271 -13.25 -10.76 -16.17
C ALA A 271 -14.12 -11.46 -15.11
N ALA A 272 -15.27 -12.01 -15.51
CA ALA A 272 -16.15 -12.76 -14.62
C ALA A 272 -15.42 -13.93 -13.96
N ARG A 273 -14.59 -14.67 -14.72
CA ARG A 273 -13.76 -15.76 -14.18
C ARG A 273 -12.78 -15.28 -13.12
N GLU A 274 -12.11 -14.14 -13.33
CA GLU A 274 -11.19 -13.59 -12.34
C GLU A 274 -11.93 -13.06 -11.09
N LEU A 275 -13.12 -12.47 -11.25
CA LEU A 275 -13.95 -12.05 -10.11
C LEU A 275 -14.36 -13.23 -9.24
N VAL A 276 -14.87 -14.30 -9.86
CA VAL A 276 -15.23 -15.56 -9.17
C VAL A 276 -14.03 -16.17 -8.46
N ARG A 277 -12.83 -16.03 -9.03
CA ARG A 277 -11.59 -16.52 -8.41
C ARG A 277 -11.12 -15.67 -7.23
N ILE A 278 -11.20 -14.34 -7.33
CA ILE A 278 -10.61 -13.40 -6.35
C ILE A 278 -11.52 -13.19 -5.14
N LEU A 279 -12.82 -12.99 -5.34
CA LEU A 279 -13.75 -12.60 -4.27
C LEU A 279 -13.84 -13.61 -3.11
N PRO A 280 -13.76 -14.94 -3.33
CA PRO A 280 -13.78 -15.90 -2.23
C PRO A 280 -12.49 -15.94 -1.40
N LEU A 281 -11.40 -15.31 -1.84
CA LEU A 281 -10.09 -15.38 -1.17
C LEU A 281 -10.07 -14.54 0.11
N ARG A 282 -10.45 -15.17 1.22
CA ARG A 282 -10.36 -14.62 2.59
C ARG A 282 -8.90 -14.65 3.07
N ARG A 283 -8.46 -13.63 3.81
CA ARG A 283 -7.06 -13.56 4.31
C ARG A 283 -6.78 -14.63 5.34
N GLU A 284 -7.78 -14.92 6.16
CA GLU A 284 -7.74 -15.86 7.27
C GLU A 284 -7.53 -17.31 6.81
N ALA A 285 -7.84 -17.61 5.55
CA ALA A 285 -7.63 -18.93 4.94
C ALA A 285 -6.17 -19.21 4.55
N PHE A 286 -5.28 -18.22 4.68
CA PHE A 286 -3.87 -18.34 4.29
C PHE A 286 -2.96 -18.19 5.51
N GLY A 287 -1.90 -19.00 5.56
CA GLY A 287 -0.92 -18.93 6.65
C GLY A 287 -0.09 -17.64 6.71
N SER A 288 -0.18 -16.77 5.70
CA SER A 288 0.49 -15.46 5.69
C SER A 288 -0.22 -14.48 4.77
N GLN A 289 -0.05 -13.17 5.02
CA GLN A 289 -0.56 -12.13 4.14
C GLN A 289 0.06 -12.18 2.74
N THR A 290 1.35 -12.53 2.64
CA THR A 290 2.06 -12.67 1.37
C THR A 290 1.54 -13.83 0.53
N SER A 291 1.18 -14.97 1.15
CA SER A 291 0.59 -16.10 0.42
C SER A 291 -0.81 -15.80 -0.08
N TRP A 292 -1.64 -15.10 0.70
CA TRP A 292 -2.93 -14.57 0.24
C TRP A 292 -2.73 -13.63 -0.97
N ALA A 293 -1.81 -12.68 -0.86
CA ALA A 293 -1.54 -11.70 -1.92
C ALA A 293 -1.08 -12.38 -3.22
N ARG A 294 -0.20 -13.38 -3.12
CA ARG A 294 0.22 -14.21 -4.26
C ARG A 294 -0.96 -14.94 -4.90
N ALA A 295 -1.86 -15.50 -4.09
CA ALA A 295 -3.08 -16.17 -4.60
C ALA A 295 -4.02 -15.19 -5.32
N VAL A 296 -4.25 -14.00 -4.79
CA VAL A 296 -5.05 -12.95 -5.44
C VAL A 296 -4.46 -12.59 -6.82
N LEU A 297 -3.14 -12.39 -6.88
CA LEU A 297 -2.41 -12.07 -8.12
C LEU A 297 -2.27 -13.25 -9.09
N GLY A 298 -2.72 -14.46 -8.73
CA GLY A 298 -2.57 -15.66 -9.55
C GLY A 298 -1.11 -16.13 -9.68
N LEU A 299 -0.26 -15.71 -8.74
CA LEU A 299 1.12 -16.16 -8.61
C LEU A 299 1.11 -17.51 -7.88
N GLY A 300 0.79 -18.57 -8.61
CA GLY A 300 0.55 -19.90 -8.04
C GLY A 300 1.73 -20.44 -7.22
N SER A 301 1.41 -21.19 -6.16
CA SER A 301 2.37 -21.82 -5.23
C SER A 301 3.37 -22.78 -5.89
N GLY A 302 3.06 -23.24 -7.11
CA GLY A 302 3.88 -24.19 -7.88
C GLY A 302 4.92 -23.56 -8.79
N ARG A 303 4.90 -22.24 -9.03
CA ARG A 303 6.05 -21.58 -9.67
C ARG A 303 7.12 -21.42 -8.59
N SER A 304 8.30 -21.98 -8.85
CA SER A 304 9.45 -21.94 -7.95
C SER A 304 9.56 -20.57 -7.26
N SER A 305 9.37 -20.55 -5.94
CA SER A 305 9.36 -19.32 -5.13
C SER A 305 10.69 -18.55 -5.19
N ALA A 306 11.72 -19.12 -5.82
CA ALA A 306 13.09 -18.62 -5.84
C ALA A 306 13.34 -17.41 -6.74
N ALA A 307 12.37 -16.96 -7.54
CA ALA A 307 12.57 -15.80 -8.43
C ALA A 307 11.34 -14.89 -8.55
N LEU A 308 10.51 -14.79 -7.49
CA LEU A 308 9.46 -13.78 -7.50
C LEU A 308 10.10 -12.42 -7.21
N ASP A 309 10.28 -11.61 -8.24
CA ASP A 309 10.79 -10.24 -8.13
C ASP A 309 9.65 -9.21 -8.21
N VAL A 310 9.98 -7.94 -7.94
CA VAL A 310 9.01 -6.83 -8.00
C VAL A 310 8.43 -6.72 -9.42
N ALA A 311 9.24 -6.95 -10.46
CA ALA A 311 8.78 -6.89 -11.84
C ALA A 311 7.70 -7.94 -12.15
N GLY A 312 7.85 -9.18 -11.66
CA GLY A 312 6.86 -10.24 -11.80
C GLY A 312 5.53 -9.91 -11.09
N VAL A 313 5.59 -9.28 -9.91
CA VAL A 313 4.40 -8.78 -9.21
C VAL A 313 3.69 -7.69 -10.02
N GLN A 314 4.45 -6.72 -10.55
CA GLN A 314 3.90 -5.67 -11.41
C GLN A 314 3.24 -6.26 -12.67
N GLN A 315 3.91 -7.21 -13.32
CA GLN A 315 3.40 -7.84 -14.54
C GLN A 315 2.09 -8.58 -14.29
N ALA A 316 2.01 -9.36 -13.19
CA ALA A 316 0.79 -10.07 -12.80
C ALA A 316 -0.36 -9.09 -12.47
N PHE A 317 -0.07 -8.03 -11.72
CA PHE A 317 -1.05 -6.97 -11.43
C PHE A 317 -1.57 -6.31 -12.71
N ARG A 318 -0.69 -5.89 -13.63
CA ARG A 318 -1.09 -5.28 -14.90
C ARG A 318 -1.89 -6.25 -15.77
N ALA A 319 -1.54 -7.54 -15.78
CA ALA A 319 -2.30 -8.55 -16.51
C ALA A 319 -3.74 -8.67 -15.99
N LEU A 320 -3.94 -8.66 -14.67
CA LEU A 320 -5.27 -8.71 -14.06
C LEU A 320 -6.03 -7.39 -14.22
N MET A 321 -5.37 -6.25 -14.05
CA MET A 321 -5.99 -4.93 -14.27
C MET A 321 -6.47 -4.74 -15.71
N ARG A 322 -5.79 -5.34 -16.71
CA ARG A 322 -6.28 -5.33 -18.10
C ARG A 322 -7.59 -6.12 -18.27
N LYS A 323 -7.83 -7.15 -17.47
CA LYS A 323 -9.08 -7.92 -17.49
C LYS A 323 -10.18 -7.22 -16.69
N LEU A 324 -9.81 -6.70 -15.52
CA LEU A 324 -10.72 -6.12 -14.52
C LEU A 324 -10.79 -4.58 -14.56
N HIS A 325 -10.43 -3.97 -15.68
CA HIS A 325 -10.52 -2.52 -15.82
C HIS A 325 -12.00 -2.07 -15.74
N PRO A 326 -12.33 -0.99 -15.01
CA PRO A 326 -13.71 -0.51 -14.86
C PRO A 326 -14.42 -0.31 -16.21
N ASP A 327 -13.74 0.26 -17.20
CA ASP A 327 -14.29 0.45 -18.55
C ASP A 327 -14.66 -0.84 -19.29
N ARG A 328 -14.07 -1.98 -18.90
CA ARG A 328 -14.29 -3.29 -19.56
C ARG A 328 -15.36 -4.12 -18.86
N ILE A 329 -15.42 -4.04 -17.55
CA ILE A 329 -16.32 -4.86 -16.73
C ILE A 329 -17.63 -4.15 -16.39
N GLY A 330 -17.70 -2.83 -16.59
CA GLY A 330 -18.86 -2.02 -16.25
C GLY A 330 -19.15 -2.05 -14.74
N ALA A 331 -20.43 -1.92 -14.39
CA ALA A 331 -20.90 -1.93 -13.00
C ALA A 331 -21.13 -3.35 -12.45
N SER A 332 -20.28 -4.31 -12.79
CA SER A 332 -20.38 -5.68 -12.27
C SER A 332 -20.31 -5.68 -10.75
N GLU A 333 -21.20 -6.42 -10.09
CA GLU A 333 -21.19 -6.58 -8.64
C GLU A 333 -19.86 -7.21 -8.19
N GLY A 334 -19.27 -6.69 -7.11
CA GLY A 334 -17.99 -7.16 -6.57
C GLY A 334 -16.73 -6.69 -7.34
N ALA A 335 -16.86 -6.05 -8.50
CA ALA A 335 -15.73 -5.53 -9.28
C ALA A 335 -14.84 -4.57 -8.48
N ALA A 336 -15.46 -3.59 -7.81
CA ALA A 336 -14.75 -2.61 -7.00
C ALA A 336 -13.99 -3.28 -5.84
N GLN A 337 -14.61 -4.27 -5.20
CA GLN A 337 -14.01 -5.04 -4.11
C GLN A 337 -12.81 -5.85 -4.60
N ALA A 338 -12.93 -6.56 -5.73
CA ALA A 338 -11.83 -7.34 -6.30
C ALA A 338 -10.65 -6.45 -6.73
N MET A 339 -10.91 -5.26 -7.29
CA MET A 339 -9.88 -4.29 -7.60
C MET A 339 -9.14 -3.79 -6.36
N GLU A 340 -9.86 -3.57 -5.25
CA GLU A 340 -9.23 -3.18 -3.99
C GLU A 340 -8.36 -4.30 -3.42
N MET A 341 -8.85 -5.54 -3.44
CA MET A 341 -8.07 -6.72 -3.08
C MET A 341 -6.81 -6.85 -3.94
N LEU A 342 -6.88 -6.54 -5.24
CA LEU A 342 -5.73 -6.57 -6.15
C LEU A 342 -4.66 -5.52 -5.82
N ARG A 343 -5.08 -4.28 -5.54
CA ARG A 343 -4.16 -3.21 -5.14
C ARG A 343 -3.45 -3.55 -3.84
N GLU A 344 -4.21 -4.05 -2.87
CA GLU A 344 -3.66 -4.46 -1.60
C GLU A 344 -2.72 -5.66 -1.74
N ALA A 345 -3.10 -6.67 -2.53
CA ALA A 345 -2.26 -7.84 -2.80
C ALA A 345 -0.93 -7.42 -3.45
N ARG A 346 -0.97 -6.54 -4.46
CA ARG A 346 0.25 -5.96 -5.05
C ARG A 346 1.13 -5.30 -3.98
N GLN A 347 0.56 -4.41 -3.17
CA GLN A 347 1.31 -3.69 -2.13
C GLN A 347 1.91 -4.65 -1.09
N CYS A 348 1.19 -5.71 -0.72
CA CYS A 348 1.67 -6.73 0.20
C CYS A 348 2.85 -7.52 -0.39
N CYS A 349 2.77 -7.94 -1.66
CA CYS A 349 3.87 -8.63 -2.32
C CYS A 349 5.09 -7.74 -2.50
N GLU A 350 4.92 -6.48 -2.92
CA GLU A 350 6.01 -5.52 -3.05
C GLU A 350 6.72 -5.28 -1.72
N ARG A 351 5.95 -5.08 -0.64
CA ARG A 351 6.51 -4.92 0.70
C ARG A 351 7.32 -6.15 1.12
N ALA A 352 6.78 -7.35 0.91
CA ALA A 352 7.47 -8.59 1.24
C ALA A 352 8.76 -8.81 0.42
N LEU A 353 8.79 -8.38 -0.85
CA LEU A 353 9.95 -8.51 -1.73
C LEU A 353 11.00 -7.42 -1.51
N SER A 354 10.57 -6.23 -1.11
CA SER A 354 11.47 -5.10 -0.84
C SER A 354 12.42 -5.35 0.33
N GLN A 355 12.10 -6.32 1.20
CA GLN A 355 12.77 -6.56 2.49
C GLN A 355 12.85 -5.31 3.39
N LEU A 356 12.12 -4.24 3.03
CA LEU A 356 12.08 -3.01 3.80
C LEU A 356 11.31 -3.26 5.09
N GLN A 357 11.86 -2.72 6.17
CA GLN A 357 11.27 -2.70 7.50
C GLN A 357 10.81 -1.27 7.82
N PRO A 358 9.74 -1.10 8.61
CA PRO A 358 9.38 0.22 9.11
C PRO A 358 10.56 0.85 9.88
N PRO A 359 10.78 2.17 9.76
CA PRO A 359 11.87 2.83 10.46
C PRO A 359 11.66 2.84 11.97
N ARG A 360 12.73 3.11 12.72
CA ARG A 360 12.65 3.33 14.17
C ARG A 360 12.04 4.70 14.48
N ALA A 361 11.62 4.90 15.73
CA ALA A 361 11.06 6.18 16.17
C ALA A 361 12.12 7.29 16.11
N PRO A 362 11.73 8.54 15.77
CA PRO A 362 12.61 9.71 15.88
C PRO A 362 13.19 9.87 17.30
N ARG A 363 14.37 10.48 17.41
CA ARG A 363 15.12 10.61 18.66
C ARG A 363 15.24 12.08 19.06
N GLN A 364 15.64 12.34 20.29
CA GLN A 364 16.02 13.69 20.77
C GLN A 364 15.00 14.79 20.42
N LEU A 365 13.72 14.54 20.74
CA LEU A 365 12.68 15.54 20.51
C LEU A 365 12.92 16.74 21.43
N SER A 366 12.96 17.94 20.85
CA SER A 366 13.05 19.21 21.55
C SER A 366 12.06 20.21 20.98
N SER A 367 11.69 21.20 21.80
CA SER A 367 10.82 22.29 21.38
C SER A 367 11.38 23.63 21.82
N THR A 368 11.32 24.61 20.94
CA THR A 368 11.72 25.99 21.19
C THR A 368 10.55 26.91 20.86
N THR A 369 10.08 27.69 21.85
CA THR A 369 9.00 28.66 21.64
C THR A 369 9.54 29.86 20.85
N LEU A 370 8.91 30.17 19.72
CA LEU A 370 9.26 31.31 18.87
C LEU A 370 8.35 32.52 19.13
N CYS A 371 7.10 32.29 19.52
CA CYS A 371 6.12 33.31 19.86
C CYS A 371 5.13 32.77 20.88
N GLU A 372 4.89 33.53 21.96
CA GLU A 372 4.03 33.16 23.10
C GLU A 372 2.64 33.81 23.04
N ALA A 373 2.48 34.82 22.17
CA ALA A 373 1.26 35.60 22.05
C ALA A 373 0.04 34.70 21.72
N PRO A 374 -0.99 34.61 22.60
CA PRO A 374 -2.16 33.77 22.36
C PRO A 374 -2.84 34.09 21.02
N GLY A 375 -3.22 33.05 20.27
CA GLY A 375 -3.76 33.17 18.91
C GLY A 375 -2.71 33.32 17.81
N ARG A 376 -1.45 33.54 18.17
CA ARG A 376 -0.29 33.65 17.26
C ARG A 376 0.91 32.86 17.76
N ARG A 377 0.70 31.87 18.64
CA ARG A 377 1.80 31.07 19.17
C ARG A 377 2.48 30.31 18.06
N ARG A 378 3.81 30.28 18.10
CA ARG A 378 4.64 29.53 17.15
C ARG A 378 5.69 28.78 17.95
N ILE A 379 5.76 27.48 17.74
CA ILE A 379 6.67 26.61 18.47
C ILE A 379 7.44 25.78 17.46
N LYS A 380 8.76 25.91 17.45
CA LYS A 380 9.63 25.08 16.64
C LYS A 380 9.81 23.74 17.33
N LEU A 381 9.47 22.67 16.63
CA LEU A 381 9.73 21.29 17.02
C LEU A 381 10.97 20.84 16.27
N GLU A 382 11.87 20.14 16.96
CA GLU A 382 13.09 19.59 16.39
C GLU A 382 13.26 18.16 16.88
N TRP A 383 13.84 17.30 16.04
CA TRP A 383 14.14 15.91 16.39
C TRP A 383 15.36 15.41 15.62
N ALA A 384 16.05 14.43 16.16
CA ALA A 384 17.06 13.68 15.43
C ALA A 384 16.40 12.54 14.64
N ALA A 385 16.92 12.28 13.45
CA ALA A 385 16.55 11.10 12.66
C ALA A 385 16.77 9.81 13.49
N PRO A 386 15.97 8.75 13.23
CA PRO A 386 16.26 7.43 13.78
C PRO A 386 17.66 6.98 13.39
N GLU A 387 18.19 6.01 14.13
CA GLU A 387 19.46 5.38 13.77
C GLU A 387 19.35 4.77 12.36
N TRP A 388 20.32 5.11 11.51
CA TRP A 388 20.33 4.65 10.13
C TRP A 388 20.36 3.12 10.06
N CYS A 389 19.47 2.56 9.25
CA CYS A 389 19.40 1.13 8.99
C CYS A 389 19.10 0.95 7.50
N GLU A 390 19.95 0.21 6.79
CA GLU A 390 19.83 0.01 5.33
C GLU A 390 18.49 -0.64 4.93
N GLY A 391 17.97 -1.53 5.77
CA GLY A 391 16.66 -2.15 5.58
C GLY A 391 15.48 -1.26 5.99
N ALA A 392 15.70 -0.10 6.61
CA ALA A 392 14.63 0.76 7.10
C ALA A 392 14.93 2.25 6.85
N PRO A 393 15.19 2.65 5.59
CA PRO A 393 15.39 4.05 5.26
C PRO A 393 14.13 4.82 5.64
N VAL A 394 14.28 6.02 6.17
CA VAL A 394 13.14 6.91 6.32
C VAL A 394 12.76 7.42 4.91
N ARG A 395 11.52 7.81 4.70
CA ARG A 395 11.12 8.56 3.49
C ARG A 395 10.36 9.84 3.80
N ARG A 396 9.77 9.92 4.98
CA ARG A 396 8.95 11.04 5.44
C ARG A 396 8.76 11.01 6.95
N TYR A 397 8.38 12.14 7.51
CA TYR A 397 7.95 12.26 8.91
C TYR A 397 6.48 12.63 8.99
N LEU A 398 5.77 12.06 9.97
CA LEU A 398 4.42 12.45 10.33
C LEU A 398 4.48 13.22 11.64
N VAL A 399 3.84 14.39 11.69
CA VAL A 399 3.69 15.18 12.91
C VAL A 399 2.21 15.18 13.29
N ALA A 400 1.91 14.81 14.53
CA ALA A 400 0.56 14.76 15.07
C ALA A 400 0.49 15.44 16.43
N ALA A 401 -0.69 15.95 16.80
CA ALA A 401 -0.94 16.49 18.14
C ALA A 401 -2.18 15.87 18.78
N LEU A 402 -2.15 15.70 20.09
CA LEU A 402 -3.26 15.20 20.89
C LEU A 402 -4.09 16.38 21.41
N ASP A 403 -5.24 16.59 20.80
CA ASP A 403 -6.24 17.53 21.32
C ASP A 403 -7.26 16.77 22.21
N PRO A 404 -7.45 17.17 23.48
CA PRO A 404 -8.38 16.53 24.41
C PRO A 404 -9.83 16.44 23.91
N SER A 405 -10.27 17.36 23.07
CA SER A 405 -11.63 17.38 22.53
C SER A 405 -11.90 16.21 21.60
N TYR A 406 -10.87 15.73 20.88
CA TYR A 406 -10.97 14.61 19.95
C TYR A 406 -10.67 13.26 20.61
N GLY A 407 -9.94 13.26 21.71
CA GLY A 407 -9.57 12.04 22.44
C GLY A 407 -8.61 11.11 21.68
N ARG A 408 -8.03 11.57 20.57
CA ARG A 408 -7.01 10.88 19.78
C ARG A 408 -6.05 11.88 19.15
N ALA A 409 -4.82 11.44 18.86
CA ALA A 409 -3.87 12.26 18.12
C ALA A 409 -4.37 12.49 16.69
N LEU A 410 -4.26 13.71 16.20
CA LEU A 410 -4.59 14.10 14.83
C LEU A 410 -3.30 14.46 14.10
N THR A 411 -3.10 13.88 12.92
CA THR A 411 -1.99 14.24 12.04
C THR A 411 -2.16 15.69 11.58
N ILE A 412 -1.17 16.51 11.91
CA ILE A 412 -1.09 17.92 11.53
C ILE A 412 -0.52 18.02 10.12
N THR A 413 0.62 17.38 9.90
CA THR A 413 1.35 17.46 8.63
C THR A 413 2.14 16.19 8.35
N VAL A 414 2.47 16.00 7.06
CA VAL A 414 3.39 14.97 6.56
C VAL A 414 4.53 15.70 5.86
N LEU A 415 5.75 15.49 6.35
CA LEU A 415 6.96 16.11 5.83
C LEU A 415 7.63 15.12 4.90
N GLU A 416 7.57 15.40 3.59
CA GLU A 416 8.20 14.60 2.54
C GLU A 416 9.34 15.40 1.90
N PRO A 417 10.41 14.73 1.42
CA PRO A 417 11.46 15.39 0.66
C PRO A 417 10.86 16.10 -0.54
N ASN A 418 10.95 17.42 -0.56
CA ASN A 418 10.39 18.24 -1.61
C ASN A 418 11.38 19.33 -2.02
N TYR A 419 11.18 19.86 -3.23
CA TYR A 419 11.89 21.05 -3.68
C TYR A 419 11.39 22.26 -2.88
N SER A 420 12.28 22.89 -2.12
CA SER A 420 11.97 24.16 -1.47
C SER A 420 12.26 25.29 -2.46
N GLU A 421 11.21 25.99 -2.89
CA GLU A 421 11.35 27.15 -3.78
C GLU A 421 12.18 28.27 -3.14
N GLU A 422 12.02 28.48 -1.83
CA GLU A 422 12.75 29.49 -1.06
C GLU A 422 14.26 29.22 -1.06
N LEU A 423 14.66 27.97 -0.88
CA LEU A 423 16.07 27.56 -0.88
C LEU A 423 16.59 27.20 -2.28
N LYS A 424 15.72 27.16 -3.28
CA LYS A 424 16.02 26.71 -4.66
C LYS A 424 16.78 25.37 -4.72
N ARG A 425 16.49 24.46 -3.80
CA ARG A 425 17.09 23.12 -3.74
C ARG A 425 16.14 22.08 -3.17
N PHE A 426 16.41 20.82 -3.45
CA PHE A 426 15.75 19.71 -2.78
C PHE A 426 16.20 19.65 -1.33
N VAL A 427 15.22 19.67 -0.42
CA VAL A 427 15.46 19.46 1.01
C VAL A 427 15.56 17.96 1.24
N SER A 428 16.72 17.52 1.71
CA SER A 428 16.95 16.10 1.99
C SER A 428 16.14 15.67 3.21
N GLU A 429 15.96 14.36 3.35
CA GLU A 429 15.29 13.79 4.53
C GLU A 429 15.94 14.17 5.87
N GLU A 430 17.26 14.28 5.90
CA GLU A 430 18.02 14.66 7.09
C GLU A 430 17.70 16.10 7.53
N GLU A 431 17.34 16.95 6.56
CA GLU A 431 16.93 18.34 6.80
C GLU A 431 15.45 18.46 7.21
N LEU A 432 14.63 17.41 7.03
CA LEU A 432 13.23 17.36 7.48
C LEU A 432 13.07 17.07 8.98
N THR A 433 14.04 17.49 9.77
CA THR A 433 14.17 17.23 11.21
C THR A 433 13.59 18.35 12.08
N SER A 434 12.82 19.27 11.48
CA SER A 434 12.13 20.32 12.20
C SER A 434 10.77 20.70 11.59
N TYR A 435 9.86 21.21 12.42
CA TYR A 435 8.55 21.72 12.01
C TYR A 435 8.08 22.85 12.93
N ILE A 436 7.45 23.88 12.37
CA ILE A 436 6.88 24.98 13.17
C ILE A 436 5.40 24.74 13.39
N LEU A 437 5.03 24.49 14.64
CA LEU A 437 3.65 24.40 15.09
C LEU A 437 3.08 25.82 15.28
N ALA A 438 2.26 26.28 14.33
CA ALA A 438 1.62 27.59 14.41
C ALA A 438 0.14 27.48 14.84
N GLU A 439 -0.25 28.20 15.89
CA GLU A 439 -1.62 28.21 16.41
C GLU A 439 -2.65 28.65 15.35
N GLU A 440 -2.26 29.60 14.50
CA GLU A 440 -3.10 30.14 13.44
C GLU A 440 -3.45 29.13 12.34
N GLU A 441 -2.59 28.12 12.11
CA GLU A 441 -2.81 27.06 11.13
C GLU A 441 -3.71 25.96 11.70
N LEU A 442 -3.74 25.82 13.03
CA LEU A 442 -4.42 24.75 13.75
C LEU A 442 -5.79 25.15 14.29
N LYS A 443 -6.55 25.94 13.52
CA LYS A 443 -7.92 26.38 13.87
C LYS A 443 -8.89 25.23 14.17
N LYS A 444 -8.61 24.03 13.63
CA LYS A 444 -9.40 22.80 13.88
C LYS A 444 -9.15 22.20 15.27
N MET A 445 -8.12 22.61 15.99
CA MET A 445 -7.74 22.08 17.31
C MET A 445 -7.61 23.20 18.36
N PRO A 446 -8.69 23.97 18.63
CA PRO A 446 -8.62 25.13 19.51
C PRO A 446 -8.34 24.76 20.97
N SER A 447 -8.72 23.56 21.42
CA SER A 447 -8.49 23.12 22.79
C SER A 447 -7.05 22.72 23.05
N LEU A 448 -6.28 22.36 22.02
CA LEU A 448 -4.84 22.11 22.12
C LEU A 448 -4.12 23.30 22.78
N PHE A 449 -4.40 24.53 22.33
CA PHE A 449 -3.73 25.75 22.80
C PHE A 449 -4.31 26.35 24.10
N ARG A 450 -5.46 25.85 24.56
CA ARG A 450 -6.06 26.25 25.85
C ARG A 450 -5.37 25.60 27.04
N GLN A 451 -4.69 24.48 26.81
CA GLN A 451 -3.98 23.74 27.84
C GLN A 451 -2.71 24.46 28.31
N ALA A 452 -2.18 24.04 29.45
CA ALA A 452 -0.84 24.46 29.88
C ALA A 452 0.26 23.78 29.04
N ASN A 453 0.00 22.55 28.60
CA ASN A 453 0.93 21.74 27.81
C ASN A 453 0.21 21.10 26.63
N ALA A 454 0.80 21.18 25.44
CA ALA A 454 0.42 20.37 24.28
C ALA A 454 1.19 19.05 24.28
N THR A 455 0.56 17.98 23.80
CA THR A 455 1.26 16.71 23.54
C THR A 455 1.40 16.54 22.04
N VAL A 456 2.64 16.51 21.57
CA VAL A 456 2.99 16.38 20.16
C VAL A 456 3.69 15.05 19.93
N GLN A 457 3.44 14.44 18.78
CA GLN A 457 3.97 13.14 18.40
C GLN A 457 4.61 13.23 17.02
N VAL A 458 5.75 12.60 16.86
CA VAL A 458 6.47 12.50 15.59
C VAL A 458 6.75 11.04 15.29
N ALA A 459 6.50 10.61 14.05
CA ALA A 459 6.85 9.28 13.58
C ALA A 459 7.61 9.38 12.26
N ALA A 460 8.59 8.50 12.08
CA ALA A 460 9.24 8.28 10.80
C ALA A 460 8.41 7.29 9.99
N ALA A 461 8.40 7.39 8.66
CA ALA A 461 7.73 6.41 7.81
C ALA A 461 8.45 6.20 6.48
N ASN A 462 8.26 5.00 5.93
CA ASN A 462 8.72 4.59 4.62
C ASN A 462 7.65 3.74 3.91
N GLU A 463 8.03 3.05 2.83
CA GLU A 463 7.12 2.19 2.06
C GLU A 463 6.70 0.93 2.83
N ALA A 464 7.52 0.47 3.77
CA ALA A 464 7.22 -0.67 4.62
C ALA A 464 6.23 -0.34 5.72
N GLY A 465 6.24 0.91 6.20
CA GLY A 465 5.25 1.39 7.16
C GLY A 465 5.71 2.58 7.97
N GLN A 466 5.06 2.74 9.12
CA GLN A 466 5.31 3.82 10.07
C GLN A 466 6.03 3.28 11.31
N SER A 467 6.97 4.06 11.83
CA SER A 467 7.60 3.82 13.13
C SER A 467 6.59 3.99 14.28
N PRO A 468 6.93 3.49 15.48
CA PRO A 468 6.29 3.96 16.71
C PRO A 468 6.38 5.48 16.84
N TRP A 469 5.40 6.08 17.53
CA TRP A 469 5.36 7.51 17.79
C TRP A 469 6.36 7.90 18.89
N ALA A 470 7.25 8.84 18.60
CA ALA A 470 7.99 9.57 19.61
C ALA A 470 7.12 10.71 20.13
N THR A 471 6.91 10.78 21.45
CA THR A 471 5.99 11.75 22.07
C THR A 471 6.76 12.78 22.90
N MET A 472 6.39 14.05 22.78
CA MET A 472 6.93 15.14 23.57
C MET A 472 5.80 16.00 24.14
N ARG A 473 6.03 16.55 25.34
CA ARG A 473 5.17 17.57 25.95
C ARG A 473 5.78 18.93 25.73
N VAL A 474 4.98 19.84 25.19
CA VAL A 474 5.38 21.20 24.85
C VAL A 474 4.63 22.16 25.76
N SER A 475 5.36 22.97 26.53
CA SER A 475 4.76 24.01 27.37
C SER A 475 4.18 25.11 26.48
N LEU A 476 2.91 25.46 26.71
CA LEU A 476 2.18 26.49 25.97
C LEU A 476 1.98 27.79 26.76
N ARG A 477 2.27 27.74 28.06
CA ARG A 477 2.21 28.87 28.96
C ARG A 477 3.59 29.04 29.55
N ASP A 478 4.06 30.26 29.53
CA ASP A 478 5.22 30.64 30.32
C ASP A 478 4.75 30.59 31.76
N THR A 479 5.07 29.48 32.41
CA THR A 479 5.43 29.57 33.81
C THR A 479 6.73 30.35 33.84
N THR A 480 6.65 31.66 33.56
CA THR A 480 7.65 32.60 34.03
C THR A 480 7.73 32.31 35.52
N PRO A 481 8.83 31.72 36.02
CA PRO A 481 8.96 31.51 37.43
C PRO A 481 8.93 32.90 38.02
N GLU A 482 7.79 33.24 38.61
CA GLU A 482 7.58 34.50 39.31
C GLU A 482 8.78 34.64 40.24
N PRO A 483 9.66 35.65 40.04
CA PRO A 483 10.89 35.74 40.78
C PRO A 483 10.51 35.77 42.25
N ALA A 484 10.95 34.77 43.00
CA ALA A 484 10.62 34.57 44.39
C ALA A 484 10.97 35.82 45.19
N ALA A 485 9.99 36.72 45.33
CA ALA A 485 10.09 37.88 46.17
C ALA A 485 10.27 37.35 47.59
N SER A 486 11.45 37.65 48.13
CA SER A 486 11.90 37.25 49.45
C SER A 486 10.99 37.90 50.50
N SER A 487 10.04 37.13 51.05
CA SER A 487 9.21 37.56 52.17
C SER A 487 9.22 36.48 53.24
N ALA A 488 10.11 36.68 54.21
CA ALA A 488 10.12 35.97 55.48
C ALA A 488 8.90 36.36 56.34
N THR A 489 8.47 35.42 57.19
CA THR A 489 7.67 35.60 58.42
C THR A 489 6.24 36.14 58.30
N SER A 490 5.24 35.26 58.48
CA SER A 490 4.46 35.21 59.73
C SER A 490 3.34 34.16 59.70
N ALA A 491 3.23 33.50 60.86
CA ALA A 491 2.24 32.60 61.44
C ALA A 491 0.84 32.43 60.82
N ALA A 492 0.44 31.16 60.80
CA ALA A 492 -0.87 30.60 61.16
C ALA A 492 -2.13 31.12 60.43
N SER A 493 -2.60 30.35 59.43
CA SER A 493 -4.01 30.02 59.35
C SER A 493 -4.24 28.69 58.62
N SER A 494 -5.03 27.84 59.26
CA SER A 494 -5.47 26.54 58.77
C SER A 494 -6.42 26.72 57.59
N GLY A 495 -5.98 26.34 56.39
CA GLY A 495 -6.80 26.34 55.18
C GLY A 495 -6.56 25.08 54.35
N LYS A 496 -7.35 24.03 54.60
CA LYS A 496 -7.43 22.84 53.74
C LYS A 496 -8.03 23.22 52.39
N SER A 497 -7.23 23.25 51.33
CA SER A 497 -7.57 23.09 49.90
C SER A 497 -6.26 23.22 49.10
N GLY A 498 -5.90 22.45 48.08
CA GLY A 498 -6.55 21.34 47.40
C GLY A 498 -5.72 20.99 46.16
N ILE A 499 -5.63 19.68 45.89
CA ILE A 499 -5.61 19.04 44.57
C ILE A 499 -4.33 19.22 43.72
N SER A 500 -3.44 18.25 43.91
CA SER A 500 -2.47 17.77 42.94
C SER A 500 -3.13 16.83 41.91
N ALA A 501 -2.75 17.06 40.65
CA ALA A 501 -2.54 16.11 39.53
C ALA A 501 -3.66 15.18 38.99
N ALA A 502 -3.77 15.28 37.65
CA ALA A 502 -3.97 14.22 36.64
C ALA A 502 -5.35 14.01 35.98
N ALA A 503 -5.28 14.00 34.64
CA ALA A 503 -6.00 13.14 33.69
C ALA A 503 -7.51 13.37 33.44
N GLY A 504 -7.79 13.96 32.27
CA GLY A 504 -9.11 14.01 31.65
C GLY A 504 -10.08 14.94 32.37
N VAL A 505 -10.80 15.80 31.65
CA VAL A 505 -11.88 16.57 32.26
C VAL A 505 -12.98 15.57 32.64
N ALA A 506 -12.86 14.95 33.81
CA ALA A 506 -13.92 14.17 34.42
C ALA A 506 -15.12 15.11 34.56
N ALA A 507 -16.29 14.68 34.08
CA ALA A 507 -17.51 15.43 34.27
C ALA A 507 -17.66 15.76 35.76
N THR A 508 -17.89 17.03 36.07
CA THR A 508 -18.04 17.44 37.48
C THR A 508 -19.25 16.73 38.08
N ALA A 509 -19.25 16.49 39.39
CA ALA A 509 -20.40 15.87 40.07
C ALA A 509 -21.73 16.60 39.79
N ARG A 510 -21.67 17.92 39.56
CA ARG A 510 -22.81 18.74 39.15
C ARG A 510 -23.33 18.36 37.76
N GLN A 511 -22.43 18.24 36.77
CA GLN A 511 -22.78 17.80 35.42
C GLN A 511 -23.36 16.38 35.40
N ILE A 512 -22.85 15.47 36.24
CA ILE A 512 -23.37 14.10 36.34
C ILE A 512 -24.79 14.08 36.90
N LYS A 513 -25.09 14.89 37.94
CA LYS A 513 -26.45 15.01 38.51
C LYS A 513 -27.43 15.65 37.52
N GLU A 514 -26.99 16.68 36.81
CA GLU A 514 -27.80 17.34 35.79
C GLU A 514 -28.12 16.39 34.62
N PHE A 515 -27.11 15.64 34.15
CA PHE A 515 -27.29 14.60 33.14
C PHE A 515 -28.29 13.54 33.60
N GLU A 516 -28.21 13.06 34.85
CA GLU A 516 -29.16 12.07 35.37
C GLU A 516 -30.60 12.60 35.43
N SER A 517 -30.79 13.88 35.77
CA SER A 517 -32.11 14.52 35.75
C SER A 517 -32.68 14.61 34.34
N GLN A 518 -31.87 15.01 33.36
CA GLN A 518 -32.29 15.12 31.96
C GLN A 518 -32.54 13.75 31.33
N ALA A 519 -31.71 12.76 31.64
CA ALA A 519 -31.89 11.42 31.08
C ALA A 519 -33.23 10.78 31.51
N LYS A 520 -33.70 11.06 32.74
CA LYS A 520 -34.99 10.59 33.24
C LYS A 520 -36.21 11.18 32.54
N THR A 521 -36.07 12.32 31.86
CA THR A 521 -37.18 12.92 31.09
C THR A 521 -37.34 12.29 29.70
N HIS A 522 -36.43 11.43 29.28
CA HIS A 522 -36.48 10.73 27.99
C HIS A 522 -36.83 9.25 28.17
N VAL A 523 -37.75 8.73 27.37
CA VAL A 523 -38.21 7.32 27.42
C VAL A 523 -38.13 6.71 26.02
N GLY A 524 -37.79 5.42 25.94
CA GLY A 524 -37.81 4.65 24.68
C GLY A 524 -36.76 5.08 23.64
N GLY A 525 -37.16 5.15 22.37
CA GLY A 525 -36.26 5.46 21.25
C GLY A 525 -35.63 6.87 21.30
N ASP A 526 -36.30 7.80 21.96
CA ASP A 526 -35.82 9.17 22.13
C ASP A 526 -34.60 9.25 23.06
N LEU A 527 -34.51 8.33 24.04
CA LEU A 527 -33.39 8.25 24.98
C LEU A 527 -32.09 7.95 24.24
N CYS A 528 -32.06 6.94 23.35
CA CYS A 528 -30.86 6.58 22.60
C CYS A 528 -30.39 7.71 21.68
N SER A 529 -31.33 8.38 21.01
CA SER A 529 -31.04 9.52 20.15
C SER A 529 -30.47 10.70 20.94
N TRP A 530 -31.00 10.97 22.13
CA TRP A 530 -30.48 11.98 23.04
C TRP A 530 -29.09 11.62 23.59
N LEU A 531 -28.89 10.38 24.05
CA LEU A 531 -27.61 9.89 24.59
C LEU A 531 -26.47 9.99 23.55
N ARG A 532 -26.75 9.71 22.27
CA ARG A 532 -25.76 9.87 21.18
C ARG A 532 -25.28 11.31 21.00
N ARG A 533 -26.11 12.31 21.35
CA ARG A 533 -25.75 13.73 21.31
C ARG A 533 -24.90 14.17 22.51
N GLN A 534 -24.91 13.39 23.59
CA GLN A 534 -24.14 13.71 24.78
C GLN A 534 -22.63 13.45 24.58
N PRO A 535 -21.76 14.28 25.19
CA PRO A 535 -20.32 14.09 25.11
C PRO A 535 -19.91 12.81 25.84
N LYS A 536 -18.96 12.06 25.26
CA LYS A 536 -18.49 10.75 25.79
C LYS A 536 -18.02 10.86 27.25
N GLY A 537 -17.39 11.97 27.63
CA GLY A 537 -16.90 12.21 29.00
C GLY A 537 -18.01 12.21 30.06
N VAL A 538 -19.19 12.74 29.74
CA VAL A 538 -20.35 12.77 30.65
C VAL A 538 -20.93 11.36 30.81
N LEU A 539 -21.08 10.62 29.71
CA LEU A 539 -21.56 9.23 29.74
C LEU A 539 -20.63 8.32 30.56
N VAL A 540 -19.31 8.45 30.34
CA VAL A 540 -18.29 7.72 31.11
C VAL A 540 -18.31 8.13 32.59
N GLY A 541 -18.43 9.43 32.89
CA GLY A 541 -18.54 9.94 34.25
C GLY A 541 -19.75 9.37 34.99
N TRP A 542 -20.90 9.36 34.32
CA TRP A 542 -22.14 8.81 34.87
C TRP A 542 -22.06 7.30 35.09
N LEU A 543 -21.57 6.51 34.11
CA LEU A 543 -21.36 5.06 34.29
C LEU A 543 -20.42 4.76 35.46
N LYS A 544 -19.33 5.54 35.62
CA LYS A 544 -18.44 5.43 36.79
C LYS A 544 -19.19 5.70 38.10
N SER A 545 -20.08 6.70 38.16
CA SER A 545 -20.88 6.97 39.38
C SER A 545 -21.87 5.87 39.73
N LYS A 546 -22.23 5.01 38.76
CA LYS A 546 -23.05 3.81 38.99
C LYS A 546 -22.21 2.54 39.15
N SER A 547 -20.88 2.66 39.15
CA SER A 547 -19.90 1.57 39.16
C SER A 547 -20.13 0.56 38.03
N TRP A 548 -20.29 1.05 36.80
CA TRP A 548 -20.40 0.25 35.57
C TRP A 548 -19.13 0.34 34.70
N PRO A 549 -18.82 -0.70 33.90
CA PRO A 549 -17.67 -0.68 33.00
C PRO A 549 -17.74 0.42 31.94
N VAL A 550 -16.62 1.10 31.70
CA VAL A 550 -16.51 2.25 30.78
C VAL A 550 -15.67 1.99 29.52
N ILE A 551 -15.37 0.74 29.23
CA ILE A 551 -14.55 0.33 28.09
C ILE A 551 -15.42 0.33 26.81
N GLY A 552 -14.87 0.71 25.67
CA GLY A 552 -15.54 0.53 24.37
C GLY A 552 -15.73 1.80 23.52
N SER A 553 -16.38 1.61 22.38
CA SER A 553 -16.79 2.68 21.47
C SER A 553 -17.88 3.56 22.11
N LYS A 554 -18.16 4.73 21.51
CA LYS A 554 -19.19 5.64 22.03
C LYS A 554 -20.57 4.96 22.03
N ASP A 555 -20.91 4.23 20.97
CA ASP A 555 -22.20 3.55 20.85
C ASP A 555 -22.36 2.46 21.92
N GLN A 556 -21.32 1.67 22.17
CA GLN A 556 -21.34 0.66 23.25
C GLN A 556 -21.53 1.27 24.65
N ILE A 557 -21.05 2.50 24.87
CA ILE A 557 -21.26 3.24 26.11
C ILE A 557 -22.70 3.77 26.17
N VAL A 558 -23.25 4.26 25.06
CA VAL A 558 -24.65 4.70 24.96
C VAL A 558 -25.60 3.54 25.25
N ASP A 559 -25.39 2.38 24.65
CA ASP A 559 -26.22 1.19 24.85
C ASP A 559 -26.21 0.74 26.31
N ARG A 560 -25.04 0.81 26.97
CA ARG A 560 -24.92 0.55 28.40
C ARG A 560 -25.68 1.55 29.26
N VAL A 561 -25.58 2.85 28.97
CA VAL A 561 -26.33 3.87 29.72
C VAL A 561 -27.84 3.65 29.54
N ALA A 562 -28.29 3.36 28.32
CA ALA A 562 -29.69 3.05 28.04
C ALA A 562 -30.16 1.81 28.82
N TYR A 563 -29.35 0.74 28.86
CA TYR A 563 -29.64 -0.48 29.62
C TYR A 563 -29.80 -0.21 31.12
N VAL A 564 -28.87 0.55 31.72
CA VAL A 564 -28.93 0.91 33.15
C VAL A 564 -30.15 1.79 33.46
N MET A 565 -30.48 2.74 32.58
CA MET A 565 -31.65 3.61 32.75
C MET A 565 -32.99 2.86 32.59
N ALA A 566 -33.02 1.80 31.78
CA ALA A 566 -34.18 0.94 31.61
C ALA A 566 -34.44 0.00 32.81
N GLY A 567 -33.67 0.13 33.90
CA GLY A 567 -33.77 -0.74 35.06
C GLY A 567 -33.04 -2.07 34.91
N GLY A 568 -32.16 -2.20 33.90
CA GLY A 568 -31.26 -3.33 33.79
C GLY A 568 -30.38 -3.44 35.03
N GLY A 569 -30.61 -4.47 35.84
CA GLY A 569 -29.78 -4.77 37.01
C GLY A 569 -28.32 -5.02 36.61
N LYS A 570 -27.41 -4.91 37.58
CA LYS A 570 -26.04 -5.37 37.37
C LYS A 570 -26.08 -6.89 37.17
N ALA A 571 -25.66 -7.34 36.00
CA ALA A 571 -25.39 -8.76 35.74
C ALA A 571 -24.09 -9.17 36.43
#